data_AF-A0A067E7H0-F1
#
_entry.id   AF-A0A067E7H0-F1
#
_cell.length_a   1.000
_cell.length_b   1.000
_cell.length_c   1.000
_cell.angle_alpha   90.00
_cell.angle_beta   90.00
_cell.angle_gamma   90.00
#
_symmetry.space_group_name_H-M   'P 1'
#
loop_
_entity.id
_entity.type
_entity.pdbx_description
1 polymer ?
#
loop_
_entity_poly.entity_id
_entity_poly.type
_entity_poly.pdbx_seq_one_letter_code
_entity_poly.pdbx_strand_id
1 'polypeptide(L)'
;FMEVASFILENKYTMHDRAPAIWMNPNLPNCKFCGQSNCVKPILGKKKSINWLFLLLGQILGCCKLSELKYFCKHTRNHRTGAKDRFLYLTFLSLCKQLDPNGLYD
;
A
#
# COMPACT_ATOMS: atom_id res chain seq x y z
N PHE A 1 -9.74 -7.72 -1.53
CA PHE A 1 -8.48 -8.50 -1.52
C PHE A 1 -8.19 -9.09 -2.90
N MET A 2 -9.05 -9.96 -3.43
CA MET A 2 -8.84 -10.62 -4.74
C MET A 2 -8.45 -9.64 -5.86
N GLU A 3 -9.13 -8.48 -5.93
CA GLU A 3 -8.79 -7.41 -6.89
C GLU A 3 -7.30 -6.98 -6.81
N VAL A 4 -6.79 -6.71 -5.61
CA VAL A 4 -5.39 -6.31 -5.40
C VAL A 4 -4.43 -7.45 -5.74
N ALA A 5 -4.78 -8.68 -5.34
CA ALA A 5 -3.97 -9.86 -5.61
C ALA A 5 -3.85 -10.14 -7.11
N SER A 6 -4.98 -10.17 -7.84
CA SER A 6 -4.99 -10.33 -9.30
C SER A 6 -4.19 -9.24 -10.00
N PHE A 7 -4.39 -7.98 -9.61
CA PHE A 7 -3.64 -6.86 -10.18
C PHE A 7 -2.13 -7.01 -10.02
N ILE A 8 -1.67 -7.47 -8.84
CA ILE A 8 -0.25 -7.78 -8.60
C ILE A 8 0.23 -8.88 -9.54
N LEU A 9 -0.48 -10.02 -9.59
CA LEU A 9 -0.07 -11.17 -10.38
C LEU A 9 0.05 -10.84 -11.87
N GLU A 10 -0.86 -10.03 -12.38
CA GLU A 10 -0.90 -9.59 -13.78
C GLU A 10 0.21 -8.59 -14.13
N ASN A 11 0.60 -7.71 -13.18
CA ASN A 11 1.44 -6.55 -13.49
C ASN A 11 2.82 -6.56 -12.81
N LYS A 12 3.11 -7.46 -11.87
CA LYS A 12 4.35 -7.39 -11.06
C LYS A 12 5.64 -7.34 -11.90
N TYR A 13 5.67 -8.04 -13.04
CA TYR A 13 6.83 -8.10 -13.92
C TYR A 13 7.12 -6.77 -14.65
N THR A 14 6.11 -5.92 -14.83
CA THR A 14 6.25 -4.59 -15.48
C THR A 14 6.47 -3.46 -14.47
N MET A 15 6.22 -3.72 -13.18
CA MET A 15 6.36 -2.73 -12.11
C MET A 15 7.81 -2.42 -11.73
N HIS A 16 8.77 -3.30 -12.03
CA HIS A 16 10.20 -3.10 -11.76
C HIS A 16 10.51 -2.63 -10.31
N ASP A 17 9.97 -3.34 -9.32
CA ASP A 17 10.06 -3.01 -7.89
C ASP A 17 9.47 -1.64 -7.48
N ARG A 18 8.59 -1.05 -8.28
CA ARG A 18 8.01 0.27 -8.01
C ARG A 18 6.49 0.22 -8.06
N ALA A 19 5.87 0.91 -7.09
CA ALA A 19 4.42 1.03 -7.06
C ALA A 19 3.95 1.82 -8.28
N PRO A 20 2.94 1.32 -9.03
CA PRO A 20 2.37 2.04 -10.15
C PRO A 20 1.67 3.33 -9.69
N ALA A 21 1.43 4.23 -10.65
CA ALA A 21 0.85 5.54 -10.38
C ALA A 21 -0.50 5.49 -9.64
N ILE A 22 -1.32 4.45 -9.92
CA ILE A 22 -2.62 4.25 -9.27
C ILE A 22 -2.51 3.97 -7.76
N TRP A 23 -1.41 3.36 -7.31
CA TRP A 23 -1.16 3.13 -5.88
C TRP A 23 -0.53 4.35 -5.22
N MET A 24 0.28 5.10 -5.96
CA MET A 24 0.85 6.36 -5.48
C MET A 24 -0.22 7.45 -5.29
N ASN A 25 -1.28 7.39 -6.10
CA ASN A 25 -2.42 8.32 -6.08
C ASN A 25 -3.72 7.53 -5.89
N PRO A 26 -3.99 7.03 -4.67
CA PRO A 26 -5.15 6.19 -4.41
C PRO A 26 -6.46 6.97 -4.63
N ASN A 27 -7.50 6.25 -5.05
CA ASN A 27 -8.86 6.78 -5.12
C ASN A 27 -9.44 6.88 -3.71
N LEU A 28 -9.74 8.10 -3.28
CA LEU A 28 -10.29 8.46 -1.99
C LEU A 28 -11.77 8.85 -2.13
N PRO A 29 -12.56 8.67 -1.07
CA PRO A 29 -13.92 9.19 -1.03
C PRO A 29 -13.97 10.71 -1.19
N ASN A 30 -15.08 11.19 -1.76
CA ASN A 30 -15.42 12.60 -1.76
C ASN A 30 -15.87 13.04 -0.36
N CYS A 31 -15.59 14.28 0.02
CA CYS A 31 -16.09 14.83 1.27
C CYS A 31 -17.59 15.12 1.16
N LYS A 32 -18.40 14.51 2.03
CA LYS A 32 -19.86 14.70 2.05
C LYS A 32 -20.29 16.08 2.56
N PHE A 33 -19.39 16.83 3.22
CA PHE A 33 -19.70 18.11 3.84
C PHE A 33 -19.32 19.30 2.96
N CYS A 34 -18.12 19.31 2.36
CA CYS A 34 -17.69 20.38 1.47
C CYS A 34 -17.79 20.03 -0.03
N GLY A 35 -18.17 18.80 -0.37
CA GLY A 35 -18.30 18.34 -1.76
C GLY A 35 -16.99 18.10 -2.51
N GLN A 36 -15.84 18.40 -1.90
CA GLN A 36 -14.54 18.23 -2.55
C GLN A 36 -14.30 16.76 -2.94
N SER A 37 -13.88 16.56 -4.19
CA SER A 37 -13.63 15.23 -4.74
C SER A 37 -12.30 14.64 -4.26
N ASN A 38 -12.25 13.32 -4.09
CA ASN A 38 -11.01 12.54 -3.89
C ASN A 38 -10.09 13.09 -2.78
N CYS A 39 -10.64 13.47 -1.62
CA CYS A 39 -9.90 14.22 -0.61
C CYS A 39 -9.91 13.61 0.81
N VAL A 40 -10.77 12.62 1.08
CA VAL A 40 -10.89 12.03 2.42
C VAL A 40 -9.77 11.03 2.67
N LYS A 41 -8.70 11.49 3.35
CA LYS A 41 -7.53 10.67 3.70
C LYS A 41 -7.71 9.98 5.05
N PRO A 42 -7.13 8.77 5.24
CA PRO A 42 -7.11 8.14 6.55
C PRO A 42 -6.24 8.94 7.52
N ILE A 43 -6.66 9.04 8.78
CA ILE A 43 -5.84 9.59 9.85
C ILE A 43 -4.97 8.45 10.39
N LEU A 44 -3.67 8.54 10.12
CA LEU A 44 -2.70 7.54 10.58
C LEU A 44 -2.17 7.95 11.95
N GLY A 45 -2.37 7.09 12.95
CA GLY A 45 -1.87 7.28 14.30
C GLY A 45 -0.37 6.98 14.43
N LYS A 46 0.04 6.43 15.57
CA LYS A 46 1.43 5.98 15.76
C LYS A 46 1.71 4.81 14.83
N LYS A 47 2.94 4.71 14.30
CA LYS A 47 3.35 3.67 13.32
C LYS A 47 2.97 2.24 13.72
N LYS A 48 3.07 1.94 15.02
CA LYS A 48 2.74 0.64 15.63
C LYS A 48 1.24 0.33 15.71
N SER A 49 0.38 1.33 15.60
CA SER A 49 -1.09 1.17 15.64
C SER A 49 -1.74 1.33 14.27
N ILE A 50 -0.95 1.42 13.18
CA ILE A 50 -1.50 1.50 11.82
C ILE A 50 -2.16 0.16 11.49
N ASN A 51 -3.43 0.21 11.08
CA ASN A 51 -4.14 -0.95 10.57
C ASN A 51 -3.78 -1.17 9.09
N TRP A 52 -2.68 -1.86 8.85
CA TRP A 52 -2.14 -2.12 7.50
C TRP A 52 -3.10 -2.90 6.61
N LEU A 53 -3.84 -3.85 7.19
CA LEU A 53 -4.84 -4.64 6.47
C LEU A 53 -5.97 -3.76 5.95
N PHE A 54 -6.49 -2.87 6.78
CA PHE A 54 -7.54 -1.92 6.36
C PHE A 54 -7.06 -1.03 5.22
N LEU A 55 -5.82 -0.51 5.30
CA LEU A 55 -5.26 0.32 4.22
C LEU A 55 -5.07 -0.47 2.91
N LEU A 56 -4.66 -1.74 2.99
CA LEU A 56 -4.54 -2.62 1.82
C LEU A 56 -5.91 -2.86 1.17
N LEU A 57 -6.90 -3.27 1.96
CA LEU A 57 -8.24 -3.60 1.45
C LEU A 57 -8.94 -2.38 0.85
N GLY A 58 -8.71 -1.19 1.41
CA GLY A 58 -9.16 0.07 0.83
C GLY A 58 -8.30 0.59 -0.32
N GLN A 59 -7.19 -0.07 -0.68
CA GLN A 59 -6.22 0.37 -1.68
C GLN A 59 -5.65 1.79 -1.41
N ILE A 60 -5.57 2.19 -0.14
CA ILE A 60 -5.16 3.53 0.29
C ILE A 60 -3.78 3.56 0.99
N LEU A 61 -2.98 2.50 0.86
CA LEU A 61 -1.59 2.48 1.35
C LEU A 61 -0.74 3.63 0.78
N GLY A 62 -1.09 4.15 -0.41
CA GLY A 62 -0.48 5.35 -0.99
C GLY A 62 -0.56 6.60 -0.11
N CYS A 63 -1.51 6.66 0.82
CA CYS A 63 -1.64 7.75 1.80
C CYS A 63 -0.54 7.74 2.86
N CYS A 64 0.15 6.61 3.06
CA CYS A 64 1.22 6.52 4.05
C CYS A 64 2.42 7.42 3.68
N LYS A 65 3.07 7.94 4.71
CA LYS A 65 4.36 8.62 4.60
C LYS A 65 5.47 7.60 4.39
N LEU A 66 6.57 8.04 3.78
CA LEU A 66 7.76 7.22 3.60
C LEU A 66 8.26 6.60 4.92
N SER A 67 8.18 7.34 6.03
CA SER A 67 8.66 6.88 7.33
C SER A 67 7.78 5.81 7.98
N GLU A 68 6.51 5.69 7.57
CA GLU A 68 5.58 4.65 7.99
C GLU A 68 5.82 3.38 7.17
N LEU A 69 5.94 3.52 5.85
CA LEU A 69 6.28 2.39 4.96
C LEU A 69 7.65 1.78 5.32
N LYS A 70 8.66 2.63 5.59
CA LYS A 70 9.96 2.18 6.12
C LYS A 70 9.82 1.41 7.42
N TYR A 71 8.93 1.85 8.31
CA TYR A 71 8.68 1.17 9.57
C TYR A 71 8.06 -0.22 9.33
N PHE A 72 7.06 -0.33 8.44
CA PHE A 72 6.49 -1.62 8.08
C PHE A 72 7.54 -2.56 7.53
N CYS A 73 8.27 -2.14 6.49
CA CYS A 73 9.31 -2.96 5.84
C CYS A 73 10.43 -3.38 6.81
N LYS A 74 10.79 -2.53 7.80
CA LYS A 74 11.72 -2.90 8.87
C LYS A 74 11.22 -4.09 9.70
N HIS A 75 9.92 -4.11 10.02
CA HIS A 75 9.33 -5.15 10.87
C HIS A 75 8.87 -6.39 10.08
N THR A 76 8.81 -6.32 8.75
CA THR A 76 8.57 -7.48 7.87
C THR A 76 9.85 -8.01 7.21
N ARG A 77 11.03 -7.57 7.66
CA ARG A 77 12.36 -7.97 7.15
C ARG A 77 12.60 -7.63 5.66
N ASN A 78 11.89 -6.65 5.13
CA ASN A 78 12.04 -6.12 3.76
C ASN A 78 12.73 -4.74 3.74
N HIS A 79 13.61 -4.47 4.70
CA HIS A 79 14.27 -3.18 4.82
C HIS A 79 15.29 -2.96 3.69
N ARG A 80 15.14 -1.87 2.94
CA ARG A 80 16.10 -1.43 1.91
C ARG A 80 16.24 0.08 1.91
N THR A 81 17.19 0.61 1.14
CA THR A 81 17.22 2.04 0.76
C THR A 81 16.39 2.24 -0.51
N GLY A 82 15.55 3.27 -0.55
CA GLY A 82 14.67 3.53 -1.69
C GLY A 82 13.78 4.77 -1.55
N ALA A 83 13.09 5.09 -2.64
CA ALA A 83 12.04 6.09 -2.68
C ALA A 83 10.69 5.50 -2.24
N LYS A 84 9.68 6.35 -2.06
CA LYS A 84 8.36 5.96 -1.53
C LYS A 84 7.67 4.87 -2.36
N ASP A 85 7.74 4.97 -3.68
CA ASP A 85 7.20 4.00 -4.64
C ASP A 85 7.74 2.57 -4.40
N ARG A 86 9.04 2.43 -4.10
CA ARG A 86 9.66 1.13 -3.81
C ARG A 86 9.17 0.52 -2.50
N PHE A 87 9.08 1.34 -1.44
CA PHE A 87 8.56 0.83 -0.16
C PHE A 87 7.07 0.54 -0.23
N LEU A 88 6.31 1.33 -0.99
CA LEU A 88 4.89 1.12 -1.18
C LEU A 88 4.63 -0.22 -1.88
N TYR A 89 5.38 -0.50 -2.95
CA TYR A 89 5.36 -1.78 -3.67
C TYR A 89 5.61 -2.96 -2.72
N LEU A 90 6.72 -2.92 -1.98
CA LEU A 90 7.05 -3.97 -1.01
C LEU A 90 5.98 -4.13 0.09
N THR A 91 5.33 -3.04 0.49
CA THR A 91 4.26 -3.09 1.49
C THR A 91 3.04 -3.84 0.95
N PHE A 92 2.62 -3.56 -0.30
CA PHE A 92 1.54 -4.29 -0.96
C PHE A 92 1.86 -5.79 -1.08
N LEU A 93 3.03 -6.14 -1.63
CA LEU A 93 3.44 -7.54 -1.79
C LEU A 93 3.52 -8.28 -0.45
N SER A 94 4.19 -7.68 0.54
CA SER A 94 4.36 -8.30 1.85
C SER A 94 3.04 -8.49 2.59
N LEU A 95 2.06 -7.61 2.41
CA LEU A 95 0.72 -7.80 3.00
C LEU A 95 -0.08 -8.86 2.25
N CYS A 96 0.00 -8.92 0.92
CA CYS A 96 -0.61 -9.99 0.14
C CYS A 96 -0.06 -11.36 0.54
N LYS A 97 1.26 -11.48 0.68
CA LYS A 97 1.92 -12.71 1.17
C LYS A 97 1.54 -13.10 2.60
N GLN A 98 1.24 -12.12 3.47
CA GLN A 98 0.74 -12.41 4.82
C GLN A 98 -0.70 -12.95 4.81
N LEU A 99 -1.54 -12.49 3.88
CA LEU A 99 -2.94 -12.93 3.76
C LEU A 99 -3.07 -14.25 2.98
N ASP A 100 -2.21 -14.45 1.99
CA ASP A 100 -2.16 -15.63 1.15
C ASP A 100 -0.69 -16.08 0.99
N PRO A 101 -0.19 -16.91 1.91
CA PRO A 101 1.20 -17.37 1.89
C PRO A 101 1.58 -18.21 0.67
N ASN A 102 0.59 -18.77 -0.04
CA ASN A 102 0.82 -19.62 -1.21
C ASN A 102 0.78 -18.84 -2.53
N GLY A 103 0.37 -17.57 -2.50
CA GLY A 103 0.32 -16.73 -3.69
C GLY A 103 1.70 -16.23 -4.13
N LEU A 104 1.84 -16.02 -5.44
CA LEU A 104 3.10 -15.67 -6.10
C LEU A 104 3.38 -14.16 -6.02
N TYR A 105 3.54 -13.63 -4.80
CA TYR A 105 3.79 -12.21 -4.54
C TYR A 105 5.27 -11.84 -4.38
N ASP A 106 6.18 -12.79 -4.63
CA ASP A 106 7.63 -12.57 -4.68
C ASP A 106 8.10 -12.01 -6.03
#